data_AF-K1U894-F1
#
_entry.id   AF-K1U894-F1
#
_cell.length_a   1.000
_cell.length_b   1.000
_cell.length_c   1.000
_cell.angle_alpha   90.00
_cell.angle_beta   90.00
_cell.angle_gamma   90.00
#
_symmetry.space_group_name_H-M   'P 1'
#
loop_
_entity.id
_entity.type
_entity.pdbx_description
1 polymer ?
#
loop_
_entity_poly.entity_id
_entity_poly.type
_entity_poly.pdbx_seq_one_letter_code
_entity_poly.pdbx_strand_id
1 'polypeptide(L)'
;MEGSVPGLVAAAAAVCGMEKPPTICAKQVCSSKKVTDHHAIVPTISAAKVDMTSLPLGEREVLKLAAKGLLRAVDEPYRYAETVITLECAGQSFTAKGKTVLATGWKRYEQEPTEVAPALPVVTEQQMLSVSAASVKTGKTTPPKHFT
;
A
#
# COMPACT_ATOMS: atom_id res chain seq x y z
N MET A 1 -10.98 18.30 14.33
CA MET A 1 -9.75 17.87 13.62
C MET A 1 -9.95 17.77 12.10
N GLU A 2 -11.12 17.38 11.60
CA GLU A 2 -11.33 17.20 10.14
C GLU A 2 -10.94 18.44 9.31
N GLY A 3 -11.36 19.64 9.74
CA GLY A 3 -11.01 20.90 9.05
C GLY A 3 -9.52 21.26 9.05
N SER A 4 -8.69 20.68 9.93
CA SER A 4 -7.25 20.90 9.96
C SER A 4 -6.45 19.89 9.13
N VAL A 5 -7.07 18.80 8.67
CA VAL A 5 -6.39 17.72 7.92
C VAL A 5 -5.67 18.24 6.68
N PRO A 6 -6.25 19.12 5.83
CA PRO A 6 -5.54 19.63 4.66
C PRO A 6 -4.21 20.32 4.98
N GLY A 7 -4.15 21.08 6.08
CA GLY A 7 -2.92 21.73 6.55
C GLY A 7 -1.87 20.73 7.05
N LEU A 8 -2.31 19.69 7.77
CA LEU A 8 -1.43 18.61 8.23
C LEU A 8 -0.88 17.79 7.05
N VAL A 9 -1.70 17.54 6.02
CA VAL A 9 -1.29 16.86 4.79
C VAL A 9 -0.26 17.69 4.02
N ALA A 10 -0.46 19.00 3.91
CA ALA A 10 0.52 19.88 3.29
C ALA A 10 1.87 19.85 4.03
N ALA A 11 1.84 19.87 5.36
CA ALA A 11 3.06 19.76 6.17
C ALA A 11 3.74 18.40 5.98
N ALA A 12 2.98 17.31 5.97
CA ALA A 12 3.51 15.97 5.76
C ALA A 12 4.15 15.80 4.37
N ALA A 13 3.51 16.34 3.32
CA ALA A 13 4.04 16.34 1.96
C ALA A 13 5.38 17.09 1.89
N ALA A 14 5.47 18.27 2.50
CA ALA A 14 6.69 19.06 2.57
C ALA A 14 7.83 18.33 3.31
N VAL A 15 7.55 17.76 4.49
CA VAL A 15 8.50 16.96 5.28
C VAL A 15 9.08 15.80 4.47
N CYS A 16 8.27 15.17 3.63
CA CYS A 16 8.70 14.03 2.84
C CYS A 16 9.28 14.39 1.46
N GLY A 17 9.15 15.63 1.00
CA GLY A 17 9.47 15.99 -0.38
C GLY A 17 8.62 15.23 -1.40
N MET A 18 7.34 14.98 -1.08
CA MET A 18 6.41 14.23 -1.91
C MET A 18 5.21 15.09 -2.29
N GLU A 19 4.49 14.69 -3.34
CA GLU A 19 3.22 15.33 -3.68
C GLU A 19 2.11 14.95 -2.69
N LYS A 20 1.16 15.88 -2.49
CA LYS A 20 -0.06 15.62 -1.72
C LYS A 20 -1.00 14.71 -2.53
N PRO A 21 -1.91 13.96 -1.87
CA PRO A 21 -2.90 13.18 -2.59
C PRO A 21 -3.84 14.11 -3.39
N PRO A 22 -4.33 13.69 -4.57
CA PRO A 22 -5.29 14.47 -5.37
C PRO A 22 -6.58 14.77 -4.59
N THR A 23 -7.06 13.78 -3.86
CA THR A 23 -8.23 13.86 -2.98
C THR A 23 -7.79 13.60 -1.54
N ILE A 24 -8.22 14.43 -0.60
CA ILE A 24 -7.96 14.25 0.85
C ILE A 24 -9.19 13.66 1.51
N CYS A 25 -9.14 12.38 1.83
CA CYS A 25 -10.24 11.62 2.43
C CYS A 25 -10.31 11.81 3.96
N ALA A 26 -10.42 13.05 4.44
CA ALA A 26 -10.33 13.38 5.88
C ALA A 26 -11.34 12.63 6.77
N LYS A 27 -12.56 12.37 6.27
CA LYS A 27 -13.61 11.62 6.97
C LYS A 27 -13.21 10.19 7.33
N GLN A 28 -12.30 9.57 6.57
CA GLN A 28 -11.89 8.19 6.83
C GLN A 28 -11.02 8.08 8.10
N VAL A 29 -10.33 9.15 8.46
CA VAL A 29 -9.40 9.20 9.60
C VAL A 29 -9.90 10.00 10.79
N CYS A 30 -10.91 10.86 10.61
CA CYS A 30 -11.46 11.69 11.68
C CYS A 30 -12.73 11.06 12.27
N SER A 31 -12.65 10.54 13.49
CA SER A 31 -13.83 10.02 14.21
C SER A 31 -13.70 10.25 15.72
N SER A 32 -14.43 11.24 16.27
CA SER A 32 -14.43 11.54 17.71
C SER A 32 -14.84 10.33 18.58
N LYS A 33 -15.62 9.39 18.03
CA LYS A 33 -16.02 8.14 18.71
C LYS A 33 -14.86 7.15 18.91
N LYS A 34 -13.76 7.32 18.18
CA LYS A 34 -12.59 6.41 18.17
C LYS A 34 -11.35 7.08 18.79
N VAL A 35 -11.52 8.21 19.45
CA VAL A 35 -10.46 8.97 20.11
C VAL A 35 -10.70 8.87 21.62
N THR A 36 -9.67 8.46 22.36
CA THR A 36 -9.64 8.49 23.83
C THR A 36 -8.83 9.71 24.27
N ASP A 37 -7.97 9.60 25.28
CA ASP A 37 -7.13 10.72 25.76
C ASP A 37 -6.16 11.24 24.69
N HIS A 38 -5.82 10.38 23.72
CA HIS A 38 -4.87 10.69 22.65
C HIS A 38 -5.40 10.27 21.27
N HIS A 39 -4.95 11.01 20.25
CA HIS A 39 -5.17 10.67 18.85
C HIS A 39 -3.90 10.07 18.22
N ALA A 40 -4.01 9.59 16.98
CA ALA A 40 -2.87 9.12 16.21
C ALA A 40 -1.78 10.19 16.09
N ILE A 41 -0.52 9.79 16.17
CA ILE A 41 0.63 10.69 16.00
C ILE A 41 0.66 11.17 14.54
N VAL A 42 0.62 12.49 14.36
CA VAL A 42 0.69 13.15 13.06
C VAL A 42 1.68 14.32 13.14
N PRO A 43 2.31 14.71 12.02
CA PRO A 43 3.12 15.93 12.00
C PRO A 43 2.28 17.14 12.38
N THR A 44 2.85 18.08 13.10
CA THR A 44 2.23 19.40 13.31
C THR A 44 2.37 20.25 12.05
N ILE A 45 1.56 21.31 11.94
CA ILE A 45 1.67 22.27 10.82
C ILE A 45 3.06 22.95 10.80
N SER A 46 3.67 23.16 11.96
CA SER A 46 5.01 23.73 12.08
C SER A 46 6.11 22.85 11.47
N ALA A 47 5.89 21.54 11.32
CA ALA A 47 6.86 20.62 10.71
C ALA A 47 7.20 21.02 9.26
N ALA A 48 6.31 21.72 8.56
CA ALA A 48 6.56 22.23 7.20
C ALA A 48 7.69 23.28 7.15
N LYS A 49 8.02 23.90 8.27
CA LYS A 49 9.03 24.97 8.38
C LYS A 49 10.38 24.45 8.90
N VAL A 50 10.45 23.18 9.28
CA VAL A 50 11.67 22.58 9.82
C VAL A 50 12.65 22.33 8.68
N ASP A 51 13.90 22.74 8.87
CA ASP A 51 14.99 22.30 8.00
C ASP A 51 15.27 20.82 8.26
N MET A 52 14.80 19.97 7.35
CA MET A 52 14.98 18.51 7.46
C MET A 52 16.46 18.10 7.42
N THR A 53 17.36 18.94 6.90
CA THR A 53 18.80 18.65 6.85
C THR A 53 19.48 18.89 8.19
N SER A 54 18.91 19.75 9.04
CA SER A 54 19.44 20.05 10.37
C SER A 54 19.06 19.01 11.42
N LEU A 55 18.09 18.13 11.14
CA LEU A 55 17.67 17.08 12.05
C LEU A 55 18.65 15.89 12.05
N PRO A 56 18.95 15.31 13.23
CA PRO A 56 19.60 14.00 13.33
C PRO A 56 18.89 12.95 12.48
N LEU A 57 19.65 12.01 11.93
CA LEU A 57 19.12 11.00 11.00
C LEU A 57 17.90 10.25 11.58
N GLY A 58 17.99 9.77 12.82
CA GLY A 58 16.90 9.04 13.47
C GLY A 58 15.63 9.87 13.60
N GLU A 59 15.74 11.10 14.09
CA GLU A 59 14.60 12.02 14.25
C GLU A 59 13.95 12.36 12.90
N ARG A 60 14.77 12.63 11.89
CA ARG A 60 14.33 12.87 10.52
C ARG A 60 13.53 11.70 9.97
N GLU A 61 14.02 10.47 10.13
CA GLU A 61 13.36 9.29 9.59
C GLU A 61 12.07 8.96 10.37
N VAL A 62 12.02 9.18 11.68
CA VAL A 62 10.79 9.05 12.49
C VAL A 62 9.75 10.09 12.07
N LEU A 63 10.14 11.35 11.86
CA LEU A 63 9.23 12.40 11.40
C LEU A 63 8.69 12.09 9.99
N LYS A 64 9.55 11.65 9.07
CA LYS A 64 9.12 11.17 7.74
C LYS A 64 8.19 9.97 7.85
N LEU A 65 8.44 9.03 8.76
CA LEU A 65 7.59 7.86 8.96
C LEU A 65 6.18 8.27 9.38
N ALA A 66 6.05 9.18 10.36
CA ALA A 66 4.77 9.73 10.79
C ALA A 66 4.06 10.51 9.67
N ALA A 67 4.81 11.33 8.92
CA ALA A 67 4.29 12.09 7.77
C ALA A 67 3.77 11.18 6.65
N LYS A 68 4.54 10.16 6.24
CA LYS A 68 4.09 9.13 5.29
C LYS A 68 2.89 8.35 5.81
N GLY A 69 2.83 8.09 7.12
CA GLY A 69 1.66 7.51 7.77
C GLY A 69 0.39 8.32 7.49
N LEU A 70 0.45 9.64 7.73
CA LEU A 70 -0.68 10.53 7.45
C LEU A 70 -1.05 10.54 5.96
N LEU A 71 -0.06 10.71 5.07
CA LEU A 71 -0.29 10.77 3.62
C LEU A 71 -0.98 9.51 3.09
N ARG A 72 -0.55 8.32 3.54
CA ARG A 72 -1.22 7.05 3.21
C ARG A 72 -2.63 6.98 3.76
N ALA A 73 -2.82 7.39 5.01
CA ALA A 73 -4.10 7.28 5.70
C ALA A 73 -5.17 8.21 5.15
N VAL A 74 -4.81 9.32 4.49
CA VAL A 74 -5.76 10.28 3.90
C VAL A 74 -5.92 10.15 2.38
N ASP A 75 -5.16 9.27 1.73
CA ASP A 75 -5.29 9.05 0.29
C ASP A 75 -6.49 8.13 -0.04
N GLU A 76 -6.77 8.00 -1.33
CA GLU A 76 -7.71 7.03 -1.84
C GLU A 76 -7.19 5.59 -1.69
N PRO A 77 -8.10 4.60 -1.61
CA PRO A 77 -7.73 3.20 -1.61
C PRO A 77 -6.93 2.81 -2.87
N TYR A 78 -5.93 1.96 -2.69
CA TYR A 78 -5.35 1.19 -3.80
C TYR A 78 -6.42 0.24 -4.36
N ARG A 79 -6.68 0.34 -5.66
CA ARG A 79 -7.68 -0.48 -6.37
C ARG A 79 -7.00 -1.32 -7.43
N TYR A 80 -7.37 -2.59 -7.49
CA TYR A 80 -6.90 -3.53 -8.49
C TYR A 80 -8.02 -4.50 -8.89
N ALA A 81 -7.94 -5.03 -10.10
CA ALA A 81 -8.74 -6.17 -10.54
C ALA A 81 -7.92 -7.45 -10.34
N GLU A 82 -8.48 -8.43 -9.63
CA GLU A 82 -7.89 -9.78 -9.52
C GLU A 82 -8.55 -10.68 -10.56
N THR A 83 -7.73 -11.35 -11.37
CA THR A 83 -8.18 -12.39 -12.32
C THR A 83 -7.76 -13.74 -11.77
N VAL A 84 -8.72 -14.66 -11.68
CA VAL A 84 -8.49 -16.05 -11.28
C VAL A 84 -8.92 -16.94 -12.43
N ILE A 85 -7.97 -17.70 -12.99
CA ILE A 85 -8.25 -18.66 -14.06
C ILE A 85 -8.08 -20.05 -13.47
N THR A 86 -9.14 -20.86 -13.53
CA THR A 86 -9.10 -22.28 -13.18
C THR A 86 -9.08 -23.10 -14.46
N LEU A 87 -8.13 -24.01 -14.56
CA LEU A 87 -7.86 -24.85 -15.73
C LEU A 87 -7.97 -26.31 -15.32
N GLU A 88 -8.46 -27.15 -16.23
CA GLU A 88 -8.41 -28.60 -16.08
C GLU A 88 -7.35 -29.19 -17.03
N CYS A 89 -6.51 -30.07 -16.51
CA CYS A 89 -5.55 -30.83 -17.31
C CYS A 89 -5.46 -32.25 -16.76
N ALA A 90 -5.75 -33.24 -17.61
CA ALA A 90 -5.74 -34.67 -17.25
C ALA A 90 -6.58 -34.99 -15.98
N GLY A 91 -7.76 -34.39 -15.84
CA GLY A 91 -8.64 -34.58 -14.68
C GLY A 91 -8.19 -33.87 -13.40
N GLN A 92 -7.16 -33.02 -13.46
CA GLN A 92 -6.64 -32.25 -12.33
C GLN A 92 -6.90 -30.75 -12.53
N SER A 93 -7.26 -30.05 -11.45
CA SER A 93 -7.50 -28.59 -11.47
C SER A 93 -6.24 -27.80 -11.11
N PHE A 94 -5.95 -26.76 -11.89
CA PHE A 94 -4.87 -25.80 -11.67
C PHE A 94 -5.45 -24.39 -11.60
N THR A 95 -4.84 -23.51 -10.81
CA THR A 95 -5.29 -22.12 -10.67
C THR A 95 -4.14 -21.16 -10.90
N ALA A 96 -4.36 -20.18 -11.78
CA ALA A 96 -3.51 -19.02 -11.95
C ALA A 96 -4.22 -17.78 -11.40
N LYS A 97 -3.46 -16.90 -10.74
CA LYS A 97 -3.97 -15.60 -10.25
C LYS A 97 -3.09 -14.47 -10.78
N GLY A 98 -3.71 -13.38 -11.22
CA GLY A 98 -3.01 -12.16 -11.58
C GLY A 98 -3.75 -10.92 -11.13
N LYS A 99 -3.04 -9.79 -11.08
CA LYS A 99 -3.58 -8.52 -10.63
C LYS A 99 -3.27 -7.41 -11.62
N THR A 100 -4.28 -6.61 -11.94
CA THR A 100 -4.14 -5.41 -12.75
C THR A 100 -4.47 -4.19 -11.88
N VAL A 101 -3.52 -3.27 -11.74
CA VAL A 101 -3.71 -2.04 -10.96
C VAL A 101 -4.70 -1.13 -11.69
N LEU A 102 -5.77 -0.71 -10.99
CA LEU A 102 -6.77 0.24 -11.49
C LEU A 102 -6.52 1.65 -10.95
N ALA A 103 -6.07 1.76 -9.69
CA ALA A 103 -5.68 3.01 -9.06
C ALA A 103 -4.61 2.76 -8.00
N THR A 104 -3.49 3.48 -8.07
CA THR A 104 -2.37 3.33 -7.12
C THR A 104 -2.75 3.75 -5.70
N GLY A 105 -3.61 4.77 -5.54
CA GLY A 105 -4.04 5.27 -4.22
C GLY A 105 -2.87 5.52 -3.27
N TRP A 106 -3.07 5.19 -2.00
CA TRP A 106 -2.06 5.33 -0.93
C TRP A 106 -0.72 4.63 -1.19
N LYS A 107 -0.66 3.60 -2.06
CA LYS A 107 0.59 2.87 -2.36
C LYS A 107 1.65 3.74 -3.03
N ARG A 108 1.29 4.92 -3.56
CA ARG A 108 2.26 5.88 -4.13
C ARG A 108 3.32 6.36 -3.14
N TYR A 109 3.07 6.22 -1.83
CA TYR A 109 4.01 6.62 -0.78
C TYR A 109 4.86 5.46 -0.25
N GLU A 110 4.73 4.25 -0.81
CA GLU A 110 5.62 3.13 -0.52
C GLU A 110 6.94 3.29 -1.29
N GLN A 111 8.06 2.99 -0.63
CA GLN A 111 9.40 3.11 -1.23
C GLN A 111 9.80 1.88 -2.05
N GLU A 112 9.22 0.72 -1.73
CA GLU A 112 9.50 -0.54 -2.40
C GLU A 112 8.33 -0.85 -3.33
N PRO A 113 8.58 -1.16 -4.62
CA PRO A 113 7.53 -1.72 -5.46
C PRO A 113 7.09 -3.03 -4.82
N THR A 114 5.87 -3.07 -4.26
CA THR A 114 5.28 -4.36 -3.89
C THR A 114 5.25 -5.20 -5.16
N GLU A 115 5.78 -6.43 -5.12
CA GLU A 115 5.60 -7.37 -6.23
C GLU A 115 4.09 -7.54 -6.49
N VAL A 116 3.61 -6.94 -7.58
CA VAL A 116 2.24 -7.13 -8.04
C VAL A 116 2.26 -8.36 -8.93
N ALA A 117 1.46 -9.36 -8.58
CA ALA A 117 1.25 -10.52 -9.45
C ALA A 117 0.89 -10.02 -10.86
N PRO A 118 1.62 -10.43 -11.91
CA PRO A 118 1.44 -9.89 -13.25
C PRO A 118 0.01 -10.13 -13.75
N ALA A 119 -0.45 -9.27 -14.64
CA ALA A 119 -1.74 -9.45 -15.31
C ALA A 119 -1.73 -10.78 -16.08
N LEU A 120 -2.83 -11.53 -15.99
CA LEU A 120 -3.02 -12.75 -16.76
C LEU A 120 -3.51 -12.41 -18.18
N PRO A 121 -3.21 -13.27 -19.17
CA PRO A 121 -3.81 -13.16 -20.49
C PRO A 121 -5.34 -13.29 -20.41
N VAL A 122 -6.03 -12.66 -21.35
CA VAL A 122 -7.48 -12.81 -21.51
C VAL A 122 -7.77 -14.19 -22.11
N VAL A 123 -8.68 -14.91 -21.48
CA VAL A 123 -9.18 -16.22 -21.93
C VAL A 123 -10.69 -16.26 -21.86
N THR A 124 -11.31 -17.16 -22.61
CA THR A 124 -12.76 -17.43 -22.52
C THR A 124 -13.04 -18.73 -21.80
N GLU A 125 -14.24 -18.89 -21.25
CA GLU A 125 -14.68 -20.17 -20.72
C GLU A 125 -14.59 -21.26 -21.80
N GLN A 126 -14.23 -22.48 -21.38
CA GLN A 126 -14.08 -23.65 -22.25
C GLN A 126 -12.99 -23.53 -23.34
N GLN A 127 -12.15 -22.48 -23.29
CA GLN A 127 -11.01 -22.36 -24.19
C GLN A 127 -9.99 -23.47 -23.96
N MET A 128 -9.61 -24.15 -25.04
CA MET A 128 -8.52 -25.14 -25.01
C MET A 128 -7.16 -24.44 -25.10
N LEU A 129 -6.26 -24.76 -24.18
CA LEU A 129 -4.89 -24.24 -24.13
C LEU A 129 -3.89 -25.39 -24.26
N SER A 130 -2.76 -25.13 -24.94
CA SER A 130 -1.67 -26.10 -25.06
C SER A 130 -0.75 -26.05 -23.85
N VAL A 131 -0.41 -27.21 -23.29
CA VAL A 131 0.57 -27.33 -22.20
C VAL A 131 1.97 -27.32 -22.81
N SER A 132 2.78 -26.31 -22.46
CA SER A 132 4.17 -26.18 -22.93
C SER A 132 5.17 -26.99 -22.11
N ALA A 133 4.95 -27.10 -20.80
CA ALA A 133 5.80 -27.84 -19.88
C ALA A 133 5.02 -28.22 -18.61
N ALA A 134 5.47 -29.27 -17.93
CA ALA A 134 5.01 -29.67 -16.61
C ALA A 134 6.22 -30.04 -15.74
N SER A 135 6.15 -29.74 -14.45
CA SER A 135 7.25 -29.99 -13.50
C SER A 135 6.73 -30.30 -12.10
N VAL A 136 7.47 -31.11 -11.35
CA VAL A 136 7.19 -31.38 -9.93
C VAL A 136 8.00 -30.42 -9.06
N LYS A 137 7.34 -29.68 -8.16
CA LYS A 137 8.00 -28.79 -7.20
C LYS A 137 8.11 -29.46 -5.84
N THR A 138 9.34 -29.79 -5.43
CA THR A 138 9.64 -30.28 -4.08
C THR A 138 9.93 -29.10 -3.15
N GLY A 139 9.29 -29.07 -1.98
CA GLY A 139 9.49 -28.03 -0.97
C GLY A 139 9.65 -28.60 0.43
N LYS A 140 10.19 -27.80 1.35
CA LYS A 140 10.32 -28.11 2.78
C LYS A 140 9.75 -26.95 3.59
N THR A 141 9.06 -27.25 4.69
CA THR A 141 8.57 -26.23 5.62
C THR A 141 9.73 -25.59 6.39
N THR A 142 9.56 -24.33 6.78
CA THR A 142 10.54 -23.58 7.58
C THR A 142 10.00 -23.44 9.01
N PRO A 143 10.83 -23.58 10.06
CA PRO A 143 10.41 -23.32 11.43
C PRO A 143 10.00 -21.85 11.62
N PRO A 144 9.20 -21.53 12.65
CA PRO A 144 8.85 -20.15 12.98
C PRO A 144 10.09 -19.28 13.19
N LYS A 145 10.02 -18.02 12.77
CA LYS A 145 11.08 -17.04 13.07
C LYS A 145 11.14 -16.76 14.57
N HIS A 146 12.34 -16.49 15.08
CA HIS A 146 12.52 -15.96 16.44
C HIS A 146 11.90 -14.54 16.56
N PHE A 147 11.72 -14.09 17.80
CA PHE A 147 11.26 -12.73 18.08
C PHE A 147 12.30 -11.68 17.65
N THR A 148 11.81 -10.52 17.20
CA THR A 148 12.56 -9.32 16.81
C THR A 148 11.85 -8.09 17.30
#